data_AF-A0A6J7TJ25-F1
#
_entry.id   AF-A0A6J7TJ25-F1
#
_cell.length_a   1.000
_cell.length_b   1.000
_cell.length_c   1.000
_cell.angle_alpha   90.00
_cell.angle_beta   90.00
_cell.angle_gamma   90.00
#
_symmetry.space_group_name_H-M   'P 1'
#
loop_
_entity.id
_entity.type
_entity.pdbx_description
1 polymer ?
#
loop_
_entity_poly.entity_id
_entity_poly.type
_entity_poly.pdbx_seq_one_letter_code
_entity_poly.pdbx_strand_id
1 'polypeptide(L)'
;MKKVIAGIVIVAMATLGGVGTAQAAPAESALALSGGSGVYQLDPIVINATANNAGTVAFKLAGKVIVGCEAVATTTAAPFVAKCSWVPAAAGAAALSGTFTPTDAAGFAPVDSAVLNVKVGLPTQGVVSPIHIYVDTVLASGTSGALGPRFGVSCAITNEYIVGQGIVFRVYANNSDQGGAVMDSKNTAKAYIEIAGVKDPLPLSYGNHSGIAFWTAVLRTGTAAGQYNTLGVINYKVTMIAKDSSTMKVLSTKLVARLVDGKRVIGEDGRTVYDRVSYYRTVQVNPVLKGATGTFTPNWTVASLLTLFALPKA
;
A
#
# COMPACT_ATOMS: atom_id res chain seq x y z
N MET A 1 10.77 -25.54 84.10
CA MET A 1 10.85 -24.07 84.00
C MET A 1 12.26 -23.60 84.32
N LYS A 2 13.00 -23.07 83.35
CA LYS A 2 13.74 -21.79 83.44
C LYS A 2 14.55 -21.59 82.15
N LYS A 3 14.26 -20.45 81.52
CA LYS A 3 14.91 -19.89 80.33
C LYS A 3 16.34 -19.46 80.69
N VAL A 4 17.29 -19.65 79.79
CA VAL A 4 18.60 -18.97 79.85
C VAL A 4 18.80 -18.22 78.54
N ILE A 5 18.89 -16.90 78.71
CA ILE A 5 19.23 -15.88 77.72
C ILE A 5 20.75 -15.86 77.63
N ALA A 6 21.33 -15.83 76.43
CA ALA A 6 22.74 -15.49 76.24
C ALA A 6 22.86 -14.51 75.08
N GLY A 7 23.32 -13.31 75.42
CA GLY A 7 23.43 -12.15 74.56
C GLY A 7 24.68 -12.16 73.67
N ILE A 8 24.47 -11.46 72.56
CA ILE A 8 25.34 -10.96 71.50
C ILE A 8 26.79 -10.65 71.95
N VAL A 9 27.75 -11.16 71.18
CA VAL A 9 29.11 -10.61 71.06
C VAL A 9 29.25 -10.05 69.64
N ILE A 10 29.34 -8.73 69.52
CA ILE A 10 29.71 -8.02 68.29
C ILE A 10 31.24 -8.00 68.24
N VAL A 11 31.83 -8.76 67.32
CA VAL A 11 33.24 -8.55 66.93
C VAL A 11 33.23 -7.64 65.72
N ALA A 12 33.68 -6.40 65.92
CA ALA A 12 33.96 -5.46 64.86
C ALA A 12 35.20 -5.93 64.07
N MET A 13 35.00 -6.30 62.81
CA MET A 13 36.08 -6.46 61.83
C MET A 13 36.09 -5.24 60.92
N ALA A 14 37.04 -4.34 61.16
CA ALA A 14 37.33 -3.19 60.33
C ALA A 14 38.27 -3.59 59.17
N THR A 15 37.74 -3.48 57.96
CA THR A 15 38.36 -2.91 56.74
C THR A 15 39.89 -2.94 56.57
N LEU A 16 40.33 -3.76 55.62
CA LEU A 16 41.44 -3.53 54.67
C LEU A 16 40.93 -4.11 53.34
N GLY A 17 40.46 -3.34 52.37
CA GLY A 17 41.28 -2.52 51.49
C GLY A 17 41.00 -2.97 50.05
N GLY A 18 40.04 -2.32 49.40
CA GLY A 18 39.55 -2.66 48.06
C GLY A 18 38.21 -2.00 47.76
N VAL A 19 38.15 -0.67 47.84
CA VAL A 19 37.00 0.09 47.31
C VAL A 19 37.05 0.03 45.78
N GLY A 20 36.58 -1.08 45.22
CA GLY A 20 35.87 -0.98 43.95
C GLY A 20 34.61 -0.18 44.24
N THR A 21 34.47 0.99 43.65
CA THR A 21 33.16 1.65 43.61
C THR A 21 32.17 0.63 43.08
N ALA A 22 31.10 0.35 43.85
CA ALA A 22 29.98 -0.42 43.33
C ALA A 22 29.37 0.41 42.19
N GLN A 23 29.83 0.20 40.96
CA GLN A 23 29.17 0.73 39.78
C GLN A 23 27.79 0.10 39.75
N ALA A 24 26.74 0.91 39.90
CA ALA A 24 25.39 0.46 39.62
C ALA A 24 25.37 -0.11 38.19
N ALA A 25 24.80 -1.30 38.01
CA ALA A 25 24.65 -1.86 36.68
C ALA A 25 23.91 -0.86 35.78
N PRO A 26 24.28 -0.73 34.49
CA PRO A 26 23.54 0.09 33.54
C PRO A 26 22.06 -0.28 33.57
N ALA A 27 21.18 0.72 33.48
CA ALA A 27 19.76 0.50 33.29
C ALA A 27 19.51 -0.28 32.00
N GLU A 28 18.47 -1.12 32.00
CA GLU A 28 18.12 -1.92 30.84
C GLU A 28 17.69 -1.02 29.67
N SER A 29 18.35 -1.16 28.52
CA SER A 29 17.85 -0.59 27.27
C SER A 29 16.75 -1.45 26.68
N ALA A 30 15.78 -0.79 26.03
CA ALA A 30 14.70 -1.44 25.32
C ALA A 30 14.59 -0.86 23.91
N LEU A 31 14.31 -1.72 22.93
CA LEU A 31 14.05 -1.35 21.55
C LEU A 31 12.83 -2.13 21.03
N ALA A 32 11.78 -1.41 20.65
CA ALA A 32 10.60 -1.99 20.02
C ALA A 32 10.45 -1.49 18.58
N LEU A 33 10.21 -2.41 17.64
CA LEU A 33 9.93 -2.07 16.25
C LEU A 33 8.43 -2.15 15.93
N SER A 34 7.99 -1.29 15.02
CA SER A 34 6.63 -1.33 14.46
C SER A 34 6.59 -0.80 13.02
N GLY A 35 5.48 -1.01 12.32
CA GLY A 35 5.33 -0.64 10.91
C GLY A 35 5.97 -1.67 9.98
N GLY A 36 6.62 -1.21 8.91
CA GLY A 36 7.43 -2.06 8.02
C GLY A 36 6.65 -2.94 7.01
N SER A 37 5.32 -3.07 7.14
CA SER A 37 4.49 -3.71 6.11
C SER A 37 4.12 -2.71 5.00
N GLY A 38 3.96 -3.19 3.77
CA GLY A 38 3.61 -2.35 2.63
C GLY A 38 3.57 -3.14 1.32
N VAL A 39 3.75 -2.46 0.20
CA VAL A 39 3.61 -3.05 -1.15
C VAL A 39 4.93 -2.94 -1.90
N TYR A 40 5.32 -4.03 -2.54
CA TYR A 40 6.52 -4.10 -3.37
C TYR A 40 6.47 -3.11 -4.54
N GLN A 41 7.62 -2.50 -4.87
CA GLN A 41 7.81 -1.49 -5.94
C GLN A 41 7.01 -0.18 -5.81
N LEU A 42 6.34 0.06 -4.67
CA LEU A 42 5.75 1.36 -4.37
C LEU A 42 6.71 2.19 -3.52
N ASP A 43 6.20 3.30 -2.98
CA ASP A 43 6.96 4.22 -2.14
C ASP A 43 7.67 3.52 -0.98
N PRO A 44 8.80 4.08 -0.49
CA PRO A 44 9.50 3.55 0.68
C PRO A 44 8.57 3.35 1.89
N ILE A 45 8.71 2.20 2.53
CA ILE A 45 7.94 1.82 3.71
C ILE A 45 8.67 2.32 4.95
N VAL A 46 7.94 2.87 5.92
CA VAL A 46 8.53 3.36 7.17
C VAL A 46 8.53 2.26 8.24
N ILE A 47 9.71 2.03 8.82
CA ILE A 47 9.91 1.25 10.05
C ILE A 47 10.12 2.25 11.18
N ASN A 48 9.36 2.09 12.26
CA ASN A 48 9.53 2.91 13.46
C ASN A 48 10.22 2.07 14.54
N ALA A 49 11.24 2.64 15.15
CA ALA A 49 11.89 2.11 16.33
C ALA A 49 11.63 3.04 17.52
N THR A 50 11.13 2.48 18.61
CA THR A 50 10.93 3.20 19.88
C THR A 50 11.91 2.66 20.90
N ALA A 51 12.78 3.53 21.40
CA ALA A 51 13.71 3.23 22.48
C ALA A 51 13.25 3.86 23.80
N ASN A 52 13.85 3.45 24.92
CA ASN A 52 13.61 4.04 26.25
C ASN A 52 14.59 5.16 26.62
N ASN A 53 15.60 5.42 25.77
CA ASN A 53 16.54 6.53 25.93
C ASN A 53 17.04 7.02 24.56
N ALA A 54 17.75 8.16 24.56
CA ALA A 54 18.35 8.71 23.34
C ALA A 54 19.53 7.86 22.86
N GLY A 55 19.65 7.69 21.54
CA GLY A 55 20.73 6.92 20.93
C GLY A 55 20.57 6.82 19.42
N THR A 56 21.15 5.77 18.84
CA THR A 56 21.06 5.46 17.41
C THR A 56 20.55 4.04 17.18
N VAL A 57 19.82 3.84 16.10
CA VAL A 57 19.28 2.53 15.70
C VAL A 57 19.84 2.14 14.33
N ALA A 58 20.46 0.97 14.26
CA ALA A 58 20.79 0.30 13.01
C ALA A 58 19.64 -0.64 12.64
N PHE A 59 18.89 -0.34 11.57
CA PHE A 59 17.76 -1.17 11.13
C PHE A 59 18.25 -2.32 10.26
N LYS A 60 17.66 -3.51 10.42
CA LYS A 60 18.09 -4.74 9.76
C LYS A 60 16.92 -5.46 9.09
N LEU A 61 17.20 -6.07 7.95
CA LEU A 61 16.34 -7.01 7.23
C LEU A 61 17.07 -8.37 7.18
N ALA A 62 16.43 -9.40 7.74
CA ALA A 62 17.01 -10.75 7.84
C ALA A 62 18.44 -10.74 8.42
N GLY A 63 18.66 -9.92 9.45
CA GLY A 63 19.96 -9.76 10.12
C GLY A 63 20.98 -8.85 9.41
N LYS A 64 20.73 -8.41 8.18
CA LYS A 64 21.60 -7.49 7.44
C LYS A 64 21.12 -6.06 7.57
N VAL A 65 22.03 -5.11 7.77
CA VAL A 65 21.69 -3.68 7.89
C VAL A 65 21.07 -3.18 6.58
N ILE A 66 19.98 -2.43 6.71
CA ILE A 66 19.29 -1.77 5.59
C ILE A 66 20.13 -0.56 5.16
N VAL A 67 20.45 -0.48 3.87
CA VAL A 67 21.22 0.63 3.30
C VAL A 67 20.50 1.95 3.53
N GLY A 68 21.21 2.94 4.08
CA GLY A 68 20.66 4.25 4.46
C GLY A 68 20.01 4.29 5.85
N CYS A 69 20.03 3.19 6.59
CA CYS A 69 19.49 3.08 7.95
C CYS A 69 20.50 2.47 8.94
N GLU A 70 21.79 2.70 8.71
CA GLU A 70 22.90 2.15 9.50
C GLU A 70 22.99 2.78 10.89
N ALA A 71 22.68 4.06 11.02
CA ALA A 71 22.78 4.82 12.27
C ALA A 71 21.73 5.94 12.32
N VAL A 72 20.46 5.58 12.48
CA VAL A 72 19.37 6.55 12.56
C VAL A 72 19.24 7.04 14.00
N ALA A 73 19.46 8.33 14.23
CA ALA A 73 19.27 8.93 15.55
C ALA A 73 17.81 8.84 16.00
N THR A 74 17.59 8.51 17.27
CA THR A 74 16.29 8.75 17.90
C THR A 74 16.07 10.25 18.07
N THR A 75 14.82 10.66 18.28
CA THR A 75 14.55 11.95 18.93
C THR A 75 15.32 12.06 20.26
N THR A 76 15.59 13.29 20.69
CA THR A 76 16.37 13.57 21.93
C THR A 76 15.51 13.61 23.18
N ALA A 77 14.18 13.57 23.04
CA ALA A 77 13.22 13.53 24.12
C ALA A 77 12.15 12.46 23.84
N ALA A 78 11.50 11.99 24.91
CA ALA A 78 10.46 10.99 24.82
C ALA A 78 9.25 11.49 23.99
N PRO A 79 8.63 10.62 23.16
CA PRO A 79 9.06 9.26 22.86
C PRO A 79 10.34 9.24 22.00
N PHE A 80 11.35 8.42 22.38
CA PHE A 80 12.62 8.31 21.66
C PHE A 80 12.45 7.46 20.40
N VAL A 81 12.15 8.12 19.28
CA VAL A 81 11.76 7.43 18.03
C VAL A 81 12.81 7.65 16.94
N ALA A 82 13.24 6.57 16.30
CA ALA A 82 14.00 6.57 15.05
C ALA A 82 13.12 6.02 13.92
N LYS A 83 13.25 6.57 12.71
CA LYS A 83 12.48 6.15 11.54
C LYS A 83 13.40 5.81 10.37
N CYS A 84 13.22 4.61 9.82
CA CYS A 84 13.91 4.17 8.62
C CYS A 84 12.91 4.01 7.47
N SER A 85 13.20 4.63 6.33
CA SER A 85 12.47 4.38 5.08
C SER A 85 13.22 3.32 4.28
N TRP A 86 12.60 2.17 4.05
CA TRP A 86 13.18 1.07 3.29
C TRP A 86 12.33 0.72 2.07
N VAL A 87 12.97 0.22 1.01
CA VAL A 87 12.28 -0.26 -0.20
C VAL A 87 12.46 -1.78 -0.28
N PRO A 88 11.38 -2.57 -0.23
CA PRO A 88 11.49 -4.02 -0.37
C PRO A 88 12.04 -4.43 -1.73
N ALA A 89 12.98 -5.38 -1.75
CA ALA A 89 13.50 -5.98 -2.98
C ALA A 89 12.58 -7.08 -3.55
N ALA A 90 11.63 -7.59 -2.76
CA ALA A 90 10.65 -8.59 -3.19
C ALA A 90 9.38 -8.51 -2.32
N ALA A 91 8.28 -9.07 -2.83
CA ALA A 91 7.08 -9.34 -2.04
C ALA A 91 7.26 -10.63 -1.21
N GLY A 92 6.50 -10.77 -0.13
CA GLY A 92 6.53 -11.93 0.76
C GLY A 92 6.75 -11.57 2.23
N ALA A 93 7.12 -12.57 3.03
CA ALA A 93 7.46 -12.37 4.44
C ALA A 93 8.82 -11.70 4.56
N ALA A 94 8.93 -10.72 5.47
CA ALA A 94 10.19 -10.06 5.80
C ALA A 94 10.38 -10.02 7.33
N ALA A 95 11.59 -10.31 7.77
CA ALA A 95 11.98 -10.31 9.18
C ALA A 95 12.81 -9.06 9.46
N LEU A 96 12.21 -8.09 10.15
CA LEU A 96 12.85 -6.82 10.52
C LEU A 96 13.37 -6.90 11.95
N SER A 97 14.56 -6.35 12.19
CA SER A 97 15.10 -6.16 13.54
C SER A 97 15.93 -4.88 13.60
N GLY A 98 16.41 -4.50 14.77
CA GLY A 98 17.28 -3.36 14.92
C GLY A 98 18.24 -3.53 16.08
N THR A 99 19.38 -2.85 16.01
CA THR A 99 20.34 -2.73 17.11
C THR A 99 20.33 -1.30 17.60
N PHE A 100 20.00 -1.10 18.87
CA PHE A 100 20.03 0.20 19.52
C PHE A 100 21.36 0.39 20.25
N THR A 101 22.00 1.54 20.01
CA THR A 101 23.20 1.98 20.71
C THR A 101 22.86 3.27 21.48
N PRO A 102 22.78 3.21 22.83
CA PRO A 102 22.60 4.39 23.67
C PRO A 102 23.67 5.45 23.46
N THR A 103 23.30 6.74 23.54
CA THR A 103 24.28 7.83 23.63
C THR A 103 25.00 7.81 24.99
N ASP A 104 24.26 7.51 26.07
CA ASP A 104 24.81 7.31 27.41
C ASP A 104 25.20 5.83 27.61
N ALA A 105 26.43 5.50 27.24
CA ALA A 105 26.98 4.15 27.38
C ALA A 105 27.39 3.79 28.82
N ALA A 106 27.38 4.74 29.76
CA ALA A 106 27.65 4.48 31.17
C ALA A 106 26.36 4.10 31.92
N GLY A 107 25.24 4.73 31.54
CA GLY A 107 23.91 4.46 32.09
C GLY A 107 23.16 3.34 31.39
N PHE A 108 23.51 2.97 30.14
CA PHE A 108 22.74 2.02 29.33
C PHE A 108 23.64 1.15 28.43
N ALA A 109 23.22 -0.10 28.18
CA ALA A 109 23.93 -1.04 27.30
C ALA A 109 23.25 -1.18 25.92
N PRO A 110 23.99 -1.45 24.84
CA PRO A 110 23.39 -1.77 23.54
C PRO A 110 22.45 -2.97 23.60
N VAL A 111 21.37 -2.94 22.83
CA VAL A 111 20.36 -4.01 22.80
C VAL A 111 19.82 -4.24 21.39
N ASP A 112 19.49 -5.49 21.09
CA ASP A 112 18.76 -5.86 19.88
C ASP A 112 17.25 -5.91 20.14
N SER A 113 16.45 -5.49 19.17
CA SER A 113 15.01 -5.68 19.21
C SER A 113 14.64 -7.15 19.02
N ALA A 114 13.44 -7.53 19.49
CA ALA A 114 12.77 -8.71 18.96
C ALA A 114 12.59 -8.61 17.43
N VAL A 115 12.47 -9.75 16.76
CA VAL A 115 12.19 -9.80 15.32
C VAL A 115 10.73 -9.42 15.06
N LEU A 116 10.53 -8.36 14.27
CA LEU A 116 9.25 -7.94 13.74
C LEU A 116 9.00 -8.64 12.39
N ASN A 117 8.08 -9.59 12.37
CA ASN A 117 7.66 -10.24 11.13
C ASN A 117 6.60 -9.40 10.41
N VAL A 118 6.90 -8.97 9.18
CA VAL A 118 6.01 -8.16 8.33
C VAL A 118 5.69 -8.88 7.02
N LYS A 119 4.61 -8.46 6.37
CA LYS A 119 4.23 -8.96 5.03
C LYS A 119 4.30 -7.82 4.03
N VAL A 120 5.03 -8.06 2.93
CA VAL A 120 5.08 -7.20 1.76
C VAL A 120 4.17 -7.78 0.70
N GLY A 121 3.14 -7.02 0.31
CA GLY A 121 2.18 -7.42 -0.73
C GLY A 121 2.70 -7.16 -2.14
N LEU A 122 2.06 -7.82 -3.12
CA LEU A 122 2.18 -7.45 -4.53
C LEU A 122 1.19 -6.31 -4.87
N PRO A 123 1.50 -5.43 -5.82
CA PRO A 123 0.50 -4.53 -6.40
C PRO A 123 -0.68 -5.33 -6.96
N THR A 124 -1.91 -4.85 -6.77
CA THR A 124 -3.12 -5.50 -7.29
C THR A 124 -3.08 -5.70 -8.81
N GLN A 125 -2.46 -4.78 -9.55
CA GLN A 125 -2.26 -4.87 -11.00
C GLN A 125 -1.01 -5.67 -11.42
N GLY A 126 -0.23 -6.19 -10.47
CA GLY A 126 1.00 -6.94 -10.70
C GLY A 126 2.20 -6.09 -11.17
N VAL A 127 1.94 -5.01 -11.90
CA VAL A 127 2.93 -4.05 -12.39
C VAL A 127 2.60 -2.65 -11.87
N VAL A 128 3.62 -1.91 -11.45
CA VAL A 128 3.47 -0.50 -11.08
C VAL A 128 3.34 0.32 -12.36
N SER A 129 2.22 1.02 -12.48
CA SER A 129 1.88 1.85 -13.63
C SER A 129 1.12 3.06 -13.13
N PRO A 130 1.27 4.23 -13.78
CA PRO A 130 0.47 5.41 -13.45
C PRO A 130 -1.00 5.24 -13.83
N ILE A 131 -1.31 4.28 -14.71
CA ILE A 131 -2.67 3.88 -15.05
C ILE A 131 -3.16 2.84 -14.04
N HIS A 132 -4.05 3.28 -13.15
CA HIS A 132 -4.75 2.44 -12.20
C HIS A 132 -6.06 1.96 -12.81
N ILE A 133 -6.30 0.65 -12.85
CA ILE A 133 -7.44 0.03 -13.53
C ILE A 133 -8.29 -0.72 -12.50
N TYR A 134 -9.60 -0.49 -12.56
CA TYR A 134 -10.62 -1.27 -11.88
C TYR A 134 -11.54 -1.92 -12.91
N VAL A 135 -11.86 -3.19 -12.71
CA VAL A 135 -12.69 -3.98 -13.61
C VAL A 135 -13.78 -4.66 -12.80
N ASP A 136 -15.00 -4.54 -13.28
CA ASP A 136 -16.09 -5.40 -12.84
C ASP A 136 -16.82 -5.98 -14.04
N THR A 137 -17.66 -6.97 -13.77
CA THR A 137 -18.50 -7.60 -14.78
C THR A 137 -19.95 -7.54 -14.34
N VAL A 138 -20.84 -7.25 -15.28
CA VAL A 138 -22.29 -7.25 -15.08
C VAL A 138 -22.97 -8.11 -16.13
N LEU A 139 -24.17 -8.58 -15.82
CA LEU A 139 -24.97 -9.28 -16.81
C LEU A 139 -25.45 -8.32 -17.91
N ALA A 140 -25.28 -8.72 -19.18
CA ALA A 140 -25.79 -7.97 -20.32
C ALA A 140 -27.32 -7.85 -20.26
N SER A 141 -27.85 -6.67 -20.59
CA SER A 141 -29.28 -6.47 -20.72
C SER A 141 -29.87 -7.32 -21.86
N GLY A 142 -31.15 -7.70 -21.73
CA GLY A 142 -31.88 -8.45 -22.75
C GLY A 142 -31.84 -9.98 -22.63
N THR A 143 -31.22 -10.56 -21.61
CA THR A 143 -31.33 -12.00 -21.31
C THR A 143 -32.67 -12.33 -20.67
N SER A 144 -33.53 -13.07 -21.36
CA SER A 144 -34.81 -13.58 -20.86
C SER A 144 -34.82 -15.12 -20.86
N GLY A 145 -35.82 -15.73 -20.19
CA GLY A 145 -35.96 -17.20 -20.10
C GLY A 145 -35.11 -17.85 -18.99
N ALA A 146 -34.86 -19.16 -19.09
CA ALA A 146 -34.08 -19.94 -18.10
C ALA A 146 -32.62 -19.45 -17.90
N LEU A 147 -32.18 -18.54 -18.77
CA LEU A 147 -30.86 -17.91 -18.79
C LEU A 147 -30.87 -16.46 -18.24
N GLY A 148 -32.03 -15.94 -17.85
CA GLY A 148 -32.15 -14.61 -17.25
C GLY A 148 -31.47 -14.51 -15.87
N PRO A 149 -31.22 -13.29 -15.36
CA PRO A 149 -30.66 -13.10 -14.02
C PRO A 149 -31.57 -13.71 -12.96
N ARG A 150 -31.01 -14.54 -12.07
CA ARG A 150 -31.74 -15.18 -10.95
C ARG A 150 -32.48 -14.19 -10.05
N PHE A 151 -32.00 -12.94 -9.99
CA PHE A 151 -32.58 -11.86 -9.17
C PHE A 151 -33.18 -10.70 -9.97
N GLY A 152 -33.50 -10.89 -11.27
CA GLY A 152 -34.30 -9.94 -12.04
C GLY A 152 -33.68 -8.57 -12.36
N VAL A 153 -32.46 -8.27 -11.90
CA VAL A 153 -31.74 -7.04 -12.22
C VAL A 153 -30.63 -7.29 -13.24
N SER A 154 -30.82 -6.83 -14.48
CA SER A 154 -29.70 -6.54 -15.37
C SER A 154 -28.86 -5.40 -14.76
N CYS A 155 -27.54 -5.43 -14.91
CA CYS A 155 -26.56 -4.48 -14.34
C CYS A 155 -26.06 -4.74 -12.89
N ALA A 156 -26.42 -5.85 -12.24
CA ALA A 156 -25.78 -6.26 -10.98
C ALA A 156 -24.34 -6.76 -11.24
N ILE A 157 -23.40 -6.36 -10.39
CA ILE A 157 -22.02 -6.87 -10.44
C ILE A 157 -22.04 -8.34 -10.01
N THR A 158 -21.46 -9.20 -10.85
CA THR A 158 -21.29 -10.64 -10.58
C THR A 158 -20.04 -11.14 -11.29
N ASN A 159 -19.38 -12.13 -10.70
CA ASN A 159 -18.29 -12.88 -11.33
C ASN A 159 -18.75 -14.29 -11.76
N GLU A 160 -20.03 -14.63 -11.60
CA GLU A 160 -20.57 -15.93 -11.92
C GLU A 160 -21.63 -15.82 -13.03
N TYR A 161 -21.46 -16.64 -14.07
CA TYR A 161 -22.31 -16.66 -15.25
C TYR A 161 -22.59 -18.09 -15.70
N ILE A 162 -23.70 -18.30 -16.38
CA ILE A 162 -24.00 -19.57 -17.07
C ILE A 162 -23.90 -19.40 -18.58
N VAL A 163 -23.50 -20.45 -19.29
CA VAL A 163 -23.42 -20.46 -20.77
C VAL A 163 -24.74 -19.99 -21.38
N GLY A 164 -24.65 -19.04 -22.32
CA GLY A 164 -25.79 -18.37 -22.94
C GLY A 164 -26.03 -16.95 -22.41
N GLN A 165 -25.43 -16.59 -21.27
CA GLN A 165 -25.44 -15.22 -20.76
C GLN A 165 -24.38 -14.34 -21.45
N GLY A 166 -24.70 -13.06 -21.64
CA GLY A 166 -23.72 -12.06 -22.05
C GLY A 166 -23.00 -11.48 -20.84
N ILE A 167 -21.68 -11.46 -20.88
CA ILE A 167 -20.83 -10.86 -19.84
C ILE A 167 -20.41 -9.49 -20.33
N VAL A 168 -20.81 -8.43 -19.63
CA VAL A 168 -20.34 -7.07 -19.92
C VAL A 168 -19.22 -6.74 -18.96
N PHE A 169 -18.02 -6.52 -19.48
CA PHE A 169 -16.93 -5.93 -18.73
C PHE A 169 -17.15 -4.43 -18.63
N ARG A 170 -17.04 -3.87 -17.43
CA ARG A 170 -16.92 -2.41 -17.22
C ARG A 170 -15.55 -2.14 -16.64
N VAL A 171 -14.80 -1.31 -17.35
CA VAL A 171 -13.42 -0.97 -17.03
C VAL A 171 -13.37 0.52 -16.72
N TYR A 172 -12.79 0.82 -15.57
CA TYR A 172 -12.58 2.15 -15.05
C TYR A 172 -11.08 2.34 -14.87
N ALA A 173 -10.56 3.53 -15.17
CA ALA A 173 -9.17 3.79 -14.90
C ALA A 173 -8.88 5.26 -14.61
N ASN A 174 -7.79 5.50 -13.90
CA ASN A 174 -7.27 6.82 -13.57
C ASN A 174 -5.78 6.88 -13.91
N ASN A 175 -5.30 8.06 -14.31
CA ASN A 175 -3.89 8.29 -14.62
C ASN A 175 -3.25 9.23 -13.58
N SER A 176 -2.33 8.69 -12.77
CA SER A 176 -1.65 9.44 -11.71
C SER A 176 -0.67 10.49 -12.25
N ASP A 177 -0.05 10.28 -13.43
CA ASP A 177 0.79 11.30 -14.10
C ASP A 177 -0.03 12.55 -14.49
N GLN A 178 -1.35 12.40 -14.59
CA GLN A 178 -2.31 13.47 -14.84
C GLN A 178 -3.07 13.88 -13.57
N GLY A 179 -2.51 13.61 -12.39
CA GLY A 179 -3.08 14.01 -11.10
C GLY A 179 -4.34 13.22 -10.74
N GLY A 180 -4.44 11.98 -11.22
CA GLY A 180 -5.59 11.11 -10.99
C GLY A 180 -6.74 11.31 -11.97
N ALA A 181 -6.51 11.97 -13.11
CA ALA A 181 -7.53 12.19 -14.13
C ALA A 181 -8.15 10.85 -14.59
N VAL A 182 -9.47 10.82 -14.72
CA VAL A 182 -10.20 9.66 -15.23
C VAL A 182 -9.79 9.40 -16.69
N MET A 183 -9.58 8.15 -17.03
CA MET A 183 -9.29 7.70 -18.40
C MET A 183 -10.57 7.74 -19.23
N ASP A 184 -10.67 8.70 -20.15
CA ASP A 184 -11.78 8.92 -21.07
C ASP A 184 -11.30 8.93 -22.53
N SER A 185 -12.19 9.18 -23.48
CA SER A 185 -11.84 9.23 -24.91
C SER A 185 -10.85 10.35 -25.28
N LYS A 186 -10.69 11.38 -24.43
CA LYS A 186 -9.76 12.48 -24.66
C LYS A 186 -8.32 12.08 -24.38
N ASN A 187 -8.08 11.28 -23.34
CA ASN A 187 -6.73 10.92 -22.89
C ASN A 187 -6.36 9.44 -23.11
N THR A 188 -7.30 8.59 -23.55
CA THR A 188 -7.03 7.17 -23.86
C THR A 188 -6.76 6.99 -25.35
N ALA A 189 -5.62 6.38 -25.68
CA ALA A 189 -5.25 6.04 -27.06
C ALA A 189 -5.86 4.70 -27.50
N LYS A 190 -5.82 3.71 -26.61
CA LYS A 190 -6.32 2.35 -26.89
C LYS A 190 -6.77 1.69 -25.58
N ALA A 191 -7.85 0.93 -25.64
CA ALA A 191 -8.33 0.11 -24.53
C ALA A 191 -8.91 -1.20 -25.08
N TYR A 192 -8.52 -2.34 -24.53
CA TYR A 192 -8.97 -3.66 -24.97
C TYR A 192 -8.86 -4.72 -23.88
N ILE A 193 -9.57 -5.84 -24.07
CA ILE A 193 -9.50 -7.02 -23.21
C ILE A 193 -9.03 -8.22 -24.03
N GLU A 194 -7.99 -8.89 -23.55
CA GLU A 194 -7.56 -10.20 -24.03
C GLU A 194 -8.22 -11.27 -23.17
N ILE A 195 -8.83 -12.27 -23.78
CA ILE A 195 -9.52 -13.36 -23.06
C ILE A 195 -8.96 -14.67 -23.57
N ALA A 196 -8.50 -15.54 -22.65
CA ALA A 196 -7.98 -16.85 -23.02
C ALA A 196 -9.04 -17.63 -23.79
N GLY A 197 -8.68 -18.17 -24.97
CA GLY A 197 -9.64 -18.87 -25.85
C GLY A 197 -10.43 -17.98 -26.80
N VAL A 198 -10.30 -16.64 -26.72
CA VAL A 198 -10.80 -15.71 -27.74
C VAL A 198 -9.62 -15.26 -28.62
N LYS A 199 -9.73 -15.47 -29.94
CA LYS A 199 -8.64 -15.22 -30.88
C LYS A 199 -8.22 -13.74 -30.90
N ASP A 200 -9.19 -12.86 -31.03
CA ASP A 200 -8.96 -11.42 -31.21
C ASP A 200 -9.34 -10.67 -29.92
N PRO A 201 -8.51 -9.71 -29.45
CA PRO A 201 -8.85 -8.92 -28.28
C PRO A 201 -10.16 -8.14 -28.49
N LEU A 202 -10.99 -8.10 -27.45
CA LEU A 202 -12.22 -7.32 -27.47
C LEU A 202 -11.90 -5.83 -27.33
N PRO A 203 -12.24 -4.98 -28.31
CA PRO A 203 -12.04 -3.54 -28.17
C PRO A 203 -13.00 -3.00 -27.11
N LEU A 204 -12.49 -2.11 -26.26
CA LEU A 204 -13.31 -1.42 -25.28
C LEU A 204 -13.90 -0.15 -25.89
N SER A 205 -15.22 0.02 -25.72
CA SER A 205 -15.96 1.20 -26.15
C SER A 205 -16.19 2.14 -24.98
N TYR A 206 -15.95 3.43 -25.16
CA TYR A 206 -16.22 4.43 -24.13
C TYR A 206 -17.72 4.61 -23.93
N GLY A 207 -18.15 4.66 -22.68
CA GLY A 207 -19.52 4.91 -22.26
C GLY A 207 -19.58 5.84 -21.06
N ASN A 208 -20.78 6.36 -20.81
CA ASN A 208 -21.10 7.11 -19.61
C ASN A 208 -22.50 6.71 -19.12
N HIS A 209 -22.63 6.50 -17.82
CA HIS A 209 -23.92 6.29 -17.17
C HIS A 209 -23.98 7.15 -15.92
N SER A 210 -25.00 8.02 -15.82
CA SER A 210 -25.22 8.91 -14.67
C SER A 210 -24.00 9.76 -14.30
N GLY A 211 -23.21 10.19 -15.29
CA GLY A 211 -22.00 11.00 -15.08
C GLY A 211 -20.74 10.19 -14.78
N ILE A 212 -20.84 8.87 -14.62
CA ILE A 212 -19.68 7.99 -14.42
C ILE A 212 -19.18 7.51 -15.78
N ALA A 213 -17.93 7.84 -16.10
CA ALA A 213 -17.24 7.39 -17.29
C ALA A 213 -16.71 5.96 -17.10
N PHE A 214 -16.88 5.11 -18.11
CA PHE A 214 -16.32 3.76 -18.13
C PHE A 214 -16.13 3.25 -19.56
N TRP A 215 -15.43 2.14 -19.67
CA TRP A 215 -15.13 1.46 -20.92
C TRP A 215 -15.78 0.08 -20.90
N THR A 216 -16.44 -0.33 -21.99
CA THR A 216 -17.15 -1.62 -22.04
C THR A 216 -16.76 -2.50 -23.20
N ALA A 217 -16.78 -3.80 -22.93
CA ALA A 217 -16.77 -4.85 -23.95
C ALA A 217 -17.74 -5.94 -23.53
N VAL A 218 -18.30 -6.65 -24.50
CA VAL A 218 -19.24 -7.75 -24.25
C VAL A 218 -18.64 -9.05 -24.73
N LEU A 219 -18.50 -10.02 -23.83
CA LEU A 219 -18.23 -11.41 -24.18
C LEU A 219 -19.57 -12.16 -24.29
N ARG A 220 -19.92 -12.56 -25.50
CA ARG A 220 -21.09 -13.41 -25.75
C ARG A 220 -20.71 -14.86 -25.48
N THR A 221 -21.45 -15.53 -24.60
CA THR A 221 -21.25 -16.95 -24.31
C THR A 221 -22.34 -17.80 -24.95
N GLY A 222 -22.00 -19.04 -25.32
CA GLY A 222 -22.91 -19.98 -25.96
C GLY A 222 -22.21 -20.88 -26.96
N THR A 223 -22.97 -21.79 -27.58
CA THR A 223 -22.43 -22.83 -28.48
C THR A 223 -22.43 -22.42 -29.96
N ALA A 224 -22.99 -21.26 -30.30
CA ALA A 224 -22.97 -20.78 -31.67
C ALA A 224 -21.54 -20.38 -32.09
N ALA A 225 -21.26 -20.45 -33.40
CA ALA A 225 -19.95 -20.08 -33.92
C ALA A 225 -19.55 -18.66 -33.49
N GLY A 226 -18.33 -18.51 -32.98
CA GLY A 226 -17.80 -17.23 -32.48
C GLY A 226 -18.21 -16.85 -31.05
N GLN A 227 -19.01 -17.68 -30.36
CA GLN A 227 -19.33 -17.48 -28.95
C GLN A 227 -18.37 -18.25 -28.04
N TYR A 228 -18.15 -17.72 -26.85
CA TYR A 228 -17.28 -18.34 -25.85
C TYR A 228 -18.04 -19.41 -25.04
N ASN A 229 -17.44 -20.58 -24.87
CA ASN A 229 -18.09 -21.72 -24.19
C ASN A 229 -17.14 -22.55 -23.30
N THR A 230 -15.93 -22.08 -23.03
CA THR A 230 -15.03 -22.79 -22.12
C THR A 230 -15.50 -22.60 -20.68
N LEU A 231 -15.90 -23.70 -20.03
CA LEU A 231 -16.37 -23.71 -18.65
C LEU A 231 -15.23 -23.50 -17.65
N GLY A 232 -15.57 -23.03 -16.46
CA GLY A 232 -14.64 -22.72 -15.38
C GLY A 232 -14.16 -21.27 -15.43
N VAL A 233 -12.98 -21.02 -14.86
CA VAL A 233 -12.42 -19.68 -14.76
C VAL A 233 -12.13 -19.10 -16.15
N ILE A 234 -12.66 -17.90 -16.41
CA ILE A 234 -12.33 -17.10 -17.58
C ILE A 234 -11.12 -16.23 -17.24
N ASN A 235 -9.96 -16.60 -17.78
CA ASN A 235 -8.75 -15.80 -17.65
C ASN A 235 -8.77 -14.64 -18.65
N TYR A 236 -8.60 -13.42 -18.15
CA TYR A 236 -8.56 -12.22 -18.99
C TYR A 236 -7.48 -11.24 -18.54
N LYS A 237 -7.09 -10.36 -19.47
CA LYS A 237 -6.17 -9.24 -19.23
C LYS A 237 -6.74 -7.99 -19.88
N VAL A 238 -6.88 -6.93 -19.10
CA VAL A 238 -7.26 -5.61 -19.60
C VAL A 238 -6.00 -4.80 -19.85
N THR A 239 -5.95 -4.12 -20.99
CA THR A 239 -4.87 -3.18 -21.32
C THR A 239 -5.47 -1.84 -21.70
N MET A 240 -4.99 -0.77 -21.07
CA MET A 240 -5.30 0.61 -21.41
C MET A 240 -4.01 1.40 -21.67
N ILE A 241 -3.98 2.12 -22.77
CA ILE A 241 -2.84 2.92 -23.21
C ILE A 241 -3.28 4.37 -23.25
N ALA A 242 -2.61 5.24 -22.49
CA ALA A 242 -2.82 6.67 -22.56
C ALA A 242 -2.29 7.24 -23.88
N LYS A 243 -2.78 8.42 -24.26
CA LYS A 243 -2.15 9.21 -25.34
C LYS A 243 -0.82 9.78 -24.86
N ASP A 244 0.07 10.02 -25.81
CA ASP A 244 1.31 10.77 -25.56
C ASP A 244 0.95 12.16 -25.02
N SER A 245 1.72 12.67 -24.07
CA SER A 245 1.42 13.93 -23.39
C SER A 245 2.64 14.83 -23.27
N SER A 246 2.48 16.10 -23.66
CA SER A 246 3.47 17.16 -23.43
C SER A 246 3.34 17.79 -22.05
N THR A 247 2.42 17.30 -21.21
CA THR A 247 2.20 17.81 -19.86
C THR A 247 2.06 16.70 -18.82
N MET A 248 2.41 17.01 -17.58
CA MET A 248 2.11 16.17 -16.43
C MET A 248 1.63 17.03 -15.24
N LYS A 249 0.97 16.40 -14.28
CA LYS A 249 0.60 17.02 -13.01
C LYS A 249 1.60 16.61 -11.94
N VAL A 250 2.16 17.60 -11.27
CA VAL A 250 3.06 17.40 -10.13
C VAL A 250 2.42 17.97 -8.87
N LEU A 251 2.56 17.25 -7.76
CA LEU A 251 2.17 17.76 -6.45
C LEU A 251 3.11 18.91 -6.07
N SER A 252 2.52 20.07 -5.78
CA SER A 252 3.23 21.29 -5.43
C SER A 252 2.59 21.90 -4.19
N THR A 253 3.34 22.71 -3.44
CA THR A 253 2.81 23.45 -2.29
C THR A 253 2.79 24.93 -2.57
N LYS A 254 1.78 25.63 -2.06
CA LYS A 254 1.77 27.09 -1.99
C LYS A 254 1.38 27.54 -0.58
N LEU A 255 1.81 28.74 -0.22
CA LEU A 255 1.33 29.41 0.99
C LEU A 255 0.03 30.15 0.66
N VAL A 256 -1.00 29.92 1.47
CA VAL A 256 -2.27 30.64 1.41
C VAL A 256 -2.46 31.33 2.74
N ALA A 257 -2.82 32.62 2.73
CA ALA A 257 -3.07 33.32 3.98
C ALA A 257 -4.22 32.64 4.72
N ARG A 258 -4.02 32.34 6.01
CA ARG A 258 -5.08 31.79 6.86
C ARG A 258 -6.16 32.84 7.05
N LEU A 259 -7.40 32.46 6.79
CA LEU A 259 -8.57 33.32 6.97
C LEU A 259 -9.44 32.81 8.12
N VAL A 260 -9.91 33.74 8.95
CA VAL A 260 -10.99 33.54 9.92
C VAL A 260 -12.02 34.64 9.65
N ASP A 261 -13.27 34.27 9.39
CA ASP A 261 -14.35 35.18 9.00
C ASP A 261 -14.00 36.10 7.82
N GLY A 262 -13.26 35.57 6.83
CA GLY A 262 -12.82 36.30 5.65
C GLY A 262 -11.68 37.31 5.88
N LYS A 263 -11.17 37.43 7.11
CA LYS A 263 -10.03 38.30 7.46
C LYS A 263 -8.76 37.48 7.65
N ARG A 264 -7.61 38.05 7.24
CA ARG A 264 -6.30 37.42 7.44
C ARG A 264 -5.99 37.31 8.92
N VAL A 265 -5.58 36.12 9.35
CA VAL A 265 -5.05 35.91 10.70
C VAL A 265 -3.69 36.58 10.79
N ILE A 266 -3.51 37.41 11.80
CA ILE A 266 -2.23 38.04 12.15
C ILE A 266 -1.68 37.34 13.38
N GLY A 267 -0.42 36.90 13.33
CA GLY A 267 0.26 36.25 14.44
C GLY A 267 0.68 37.24 15.52
N GLU A 268 1.13 36.73 16.66
CA GLU A 268 1.65 37.54 17.77
C GLU A 268 2.88 38.38 17.36
N ASP A 269 3.57 37.98 16.28
CA ASP A 269 4.67 38.71 15.66
C ASP A 269 4.24 39.84 14.70
N GLY A 270 2.93 40.09 14.59
CA GLY A 270 2.34 41.12 13.72
C GLY A 270 2.32 40.75 12.23
N ARG A 271 2.70 39.53 11.84
CA ARG A 271 2.72 39.09 10.44
C ARG A 271 1.51 38.25 10.09
N THR A 272 1.17 38.19 8.79
CA THR A 272 0.11 37.29 8.30
C THR A 272 0.52 35.84 8.51
N VAL A 273 -0.38 35.05 9.10
CA VAL A 273 -0.21 33.60 9.24
C VAL A 273 -0.58 32.92 7.91
N TYR A 274 0.29 32.03 7.44
CA TYR A 274 0.09 31.27 6.20
C TYR A 274 -0.05 29.78 6.47
N ASP A 275 -1.00 29.16 5.77
CA ASP A 275 -1.13 27.72 5.68
C ASP A 275 -0.44 27.22 4.42
N ARG A 276 0.32 26.12 4.55
CA ARG A 276 0.88 25.42 3.40
C ARG A 276 -0.15 24.45 2.86
N VAL A 277 -0.62 24.71 1.64
CA VAL A 277 -1.63 23.89 0.97
C VAL A 277 -1.00 23.19 -0.23
N SER A 278 -1.25 21.89 -0.36
CA SER A 278 -0.83 21.08 -1.50
C SER A 278 -1.84 21.19 -2.65
N TYR A 279 -1.37 21.24 -3.88
CA TYR A 279 -2.19 21.26 -5.09
C TYR A 279 -1.43 20.63 -6.27
N TYR A 280 -2.16 20.21 -7.31
CA TYR A 280 -1.54 19.73 -8.54
C TYR A 280 -1.29 20.87 -9.52
N ARG A 281 -0.03 21.08 -9.88
CA ARG A 281 0.39 22.02 -10.92
C ARG A 281 0.62 21.28 -12.24
N THR A 282 0.15 21.83 -13.35
CA THR A 282 0.56 21.35 -14.69
C THR A 282 1.96 21.85 -15.01
N VAL A 283 2.83 20.96 -15.45
CA VAL A 283 4.15 21.30 -15.99
C VAL A 283 4.26 20.78 -17.42
N GLN A 284 5.00 21.52 -18.26
CA GLN A 284 5.35 21.07 -19.60
C GLN A 284 6.53 20.12 -19.51
N VAL A 285 6.52 19.08 -20.35
CA VAL A 285 7.57 18.06 -20.43
C VAL A 285 8.06 17.95 -21.87
N ASN A 286 9.38 17.98 -22.02
CA ASN A 286 10.07 17.85 -23.30
C ASN A 286 11.31 16.94 -23.11
N PRO A 287 11.46 15.82 -23.84
CA PRO A 287 10.57 15.32 -24.89
C PRO A 287 9.17 14.95 -24.37
N VAL A 288 8.21 14.90 -25.31
CA VAL A 288 6.82 14.45 -25.04
C VAL A 288 6.87 13.08 -24.36
N LEU A 289 6.12 12.91 -23.27
CA LEU A 289 6.04 11.64 -22.59
C LEU A 289 5.22 10.67 -23.43
N LYS A 290 5.76 9.48 -23.65
CA LYS A 290 5.01 8.39 -24.25
C LYS A 290 3.85 8.02 -23.33
N GLY A 291 2.68 7.81 -23.92
CA GLY A 291 1.48 7.40 -23.18
C GLY A 291 1.73 6.13 -22.38
N ALA A 292 1.52 6.20 -21.07
CA ALA A 292 1.69 5.06 -20.19
C ALA A 292 0.73 3.92 -20.52
N THR A 293 1.18 2.69 -20.29
CA THR A 293 0.37 1.48 -20.46
C THR A 293 0.04 0.88 -19.11
N GLY A 294 -1.25 0.81 -18.78
CA GLY A 294 -1.77 0.07 -17.65
C GLY A 294 -2.23 -1.31 -18.08
N THR A 295 -1.92 -2.31 -17.27
CA THR A 295 -2.47 -3.65 -17.42
C THR A 295 -3.15 -4.08 -16.13
N PHE A 296 -4.19 -4.89 -16.27
CA PHE A 296 -4.87 -5.53 -15.15
C PHE A 296 -5.12 -7.00 -15.49
N THR A 297 -4.68 -7.88 -14.60
CA THR A 297 -4.98 -9.31 -14.64
C THR A 297 -5.46 -9.71 -13.25
N PRO A 298 -6.65 -10.29 -13.12
CA PRO A 298 -7.19 -10.69 -11.84
C PRO A 298 -6.31 -11.78 -11.22
N ASN A 299 -5.88 -11.60 -9.96
CA ASN A 299 -5.01 -12.52 -9.23
C ASN A 299 -5.59 -12.91 -7.86
N TRP A 300 -6.91 -12.79 -7.70
CA TRP A 300 -7.61 -13.14 -6.47
C TRP A 300 -7.70 -14.66 -6.29
N THR A 301 -8.24 -15.08 -5.16
CA THR A 301 -8.60 -16.49 -4.92
C THR A 301 -9.62 -16.94 -5.96
N VAL A 302 -9.61 -18.25 -6.30
CA VAL A 302 -10.43 -18.82 -7.38
C VAL A 302 -11.92 -18.49 -7.23
N ALA A 303 -12.44 -18.46 -5.99
CA ALA A 303 -13.84 -18.13 -5.71
C ALA A 303 -14.23 -16.68 -6.10
N SER A 304 -13.27 -15.79 -6.28
CA SER A 304 -13.47 -14.40 -6.69
C SER A 304 -13.12 -14.15 -8.16
N LEU A 305 -12.76 -15.19 -8.92
CA LEU A 305 -12.48 -15.08 -10.35
C LEU A 305 -13.76 -15.18 -11.17
N LEU A 306 -13.75 -14.54 -12.34
CA LEU A 306 -14.81 -14.64 -13.33
C LEU A 306 -14.94 -16.10 -13.79
N THR A 307 -16.13 -16.69 -13.63
CA THR A 307 -16.36 -18.12 -13.86
C THR A 307 -17.61 -18.35 -14.70
N LEU A 308 -17.48 -19.24 -15.69
CA LEU A 308 -18.57 -19.69 -16.55
C LEU A 308 -19.00 -21.11 -16.18
N PHE A 309 -20.27 -21.27 -15.86
CA PHE A 309 -20.88 -22.54 -15.51
C PHE A 309 -21.72 -23.09 -16.65
N ALA A 310 -21.88 -24.41 -16.68
CA ALA A 310 -22.87 -25.03 -17.54
C ALA A 310 -24.29 -24.60 -17.15
N LEU A 311 -25.21 -24.70 -18.10
CA LEU A 311 -26.64 -24.67 -17.82
C LEU A 311 -27.00 -25.73 -16.76
N PRO A 312 -27.81 -25.40 -15.74
CA PRO A 312 -28.31 -26.40 -14.80
C PRO A 312 -29.04 -27.52 -15.55
N LYS A 313 -28.76 -28.77 -15.19
CA LYS A 313 -29.57 -29.90 -15.67
C LYS A 313 -30.94 -29.81 -15.00
N ALA A 314 -31.99 -29.94 -15.81
CA ALA A 314 -33.37 -30.08 -15.33
C ALA A 314 -33.55 -31.38 -14.55
#